data_AF-A0A328WP18-F1
#
_entry.id   AF-A0A328WP18-F1
#
_cell.length_a   1.000
_cell.length_b   1.000
_cell.length_c   1.000
_cell.angle_alpha   90.00
_cell.angle_beta   90.00
_cell.angle_gamma   90.00
#
_symmetry.space_group_name_H-M   'P 1'
#
loop_
_entity.id
_entity.type
_entity.pdbx_description
1 polymer ?
#
loop_
_entity_poly.entity_id
_entity_poly.type
_entity_poly.pdbx_seq_one_letter_code
_entity_poly.pdbx_strand_id
1 'polypeptide(L)'
;MKQYYKEYNFIDWTNLYVDIRRDIQNNCWTPFEPNIGENTRKLILDEFIRSIGDEFYVCEFGYFSHYVIGIKYIPKDSKKKIPNDFHGIIINKGKIIEQMGNDIIKVGWRHSGKELIKIIK
;
A
#
# COMPACT_ATOMS: atom_id res chain seq x y z
N MET A 1 0.82 -14.87 -19.58
CA MET A 1 -0.55 -15.45 -19.62
C MET A 1 -1.11 -15.29 -18.21
N LYS A 2 -2.25 -14.60 -18.04
CA LYS A 2 -2.88 -14.29 -16.73
C LYS A 2 -3.57 -15.52 -16.09
N GLN A 3 -2.89 -16.67 -16.09
CA GLN A 3 -3.53 -17.99 -15.95
C GLN A 3 -4.12 -18.26 -14.56
N TYR A 4 -3.72 -17.49 -13.54
CA TYR A 4 -4.17 -17.63 -12.15
C TYR A 4 -4.94 -16.42 -11.62
N TYR A 5 -5.16 -15.40 -12.44
CA TYR A 5 -5.80 -14.18 -11.96
C TYR A 5 -7.34 -14.29 -12.01
N LYS A 6 -7.94 -14.10 -10.84
CA LYS A 6 -9.35 -13.73 -10.62
C LYS A 6 -9.38 -12.63 -9.56
N GLU A 7 -10.53 -12.01 -9.35
CA GLU A 7 -10.72 -11.22 -8.13
C GLU A 7 -10.83 -12.16 -6.92
N TYR A 8 -10.07 -11.85 -5.87
CA TYR A 8 -10.03 -12.57 -4.62
C TYR A 8 -10.69 -11.73 -3.53
N ASN A 9 -11.47 -12.37 -2.66
CA ASN A 9 -11.75 -11.77 -1.36
C ASN A 9 -10.50 -11.86 -0.47
N PHE A 10 -10.53 -11.20 0.69
CA PHE A 10 -9.38 -11.18 1.59
C PHE A 10 -8.99 -12.59 2.09
N ILE A 11 -9.96 -13.41 2.49
CA ILE A 11 -9.71 -14.77 3.00
C ILE A 11 -9.00 -15.61 1.93
N ASP A 12 -9.54 -15.62 0.71
CA ASP A 12 -8.95 -16.35 -0.41
C ASP A 12 -7.53 -15.87 -0.70
N TRP A 13 -7.28 -14.56 -0.68
CA TRP A 13 -5.96 -13.98 -0.86
C TRP A 13 -4.95 -14.46 0.19
N THR A 14 -5.37 -14.50 1.47
CA THR A 14 -4.48 -14.95 2.56
C THR A 14 -4.11 -16.42 2.45
N ASN A 15 -4.99 -17.24 1.86
CA ASN A 15 -4.78 -18.67 1.65
C ASN A 15 -3.95 -19.01 0.41
N LEU A 16 -3.66 -18.04 -0.47
CA LEU A 16 -2.76 -18.26 -1.61
C LEU A 16 -1.32 -18.52 -1.14
N TYR A 17 -0.65 -19.42 -1.86
CA TYR A 17 0.79 -19.60 -1.74
C TYR A 17 1.53 -18.30 -2.09
N VAL A 18 2.66 -18.06 -1.41
CA VAL A 18 3.46 -16.84 -1.56
C VAL A 18 3.87 -16.59 -3.01
N ASP A 19 4.29 -17.64 -3.73
CA ASP A 19 4.70 -17.53 -5.13
C ASP A 19 3.56 -17.10 -6.05
N ILE A 20 2.32 -17.55 -5.78
CA ILE A 20 1.14 -17.15 -6.55
C ILE A 20 0.82 -15.67 -6.30
N ARG A 21 0.85 -15.22 -5.04
CA ARG A 21 0.65 -13.79 -4.71
C ARG A 21 1.68 -12.91 -5.40
N ARG A 22 2.94 -13.34 -5.43
CA ARG A 22 4.02 -12.61 -6.08
C ARG A 22 3.84 -12.56 -7.60
N ASP A 23 3.44 -13.67 -8.21
CA ASP A 23 3.14 -13.72 -9.64
C ASP A 23 2.01 -12.76 -10.01
N ILE A 24 0.91 -12.76 -9.25
CA ILE A 24 -0.21 -11.83 -9.44
C ILE A 24 0.25 -10.37 -9.32
N GLN A 25 0.98 -10.02 -8.26
CA GLN A 25 1.47 -8.65 -8.05
C GLN A 25 2.36 -8.19 -9.20
N ASN A 26 3.28 -9.03 -9.66
CA ASN A 26 4.26 -8.66 -10.69
C ASN A 26 3.66 -8.62 -12.11
N ASN A 27 2.72 -9.52 -12.41
CA ASN A 27 2.26 -9.73 -13.78
C ASN A 27 0.83 -9.24 -14.05
N CYS A 28 0.02 -8.98 -13.02
CA CYS A 28 -1.37 -8.57 -13.17
C CYS A 28 -1.63 -7.14 -12.65
N TRP A 29 -1.07 -6.79 -11.50
CA TRP A 29 -1.29 -5.47 -10.89
C TRP A 29 -0.29 -4.45 -11.41
N THR A 30 -0.37 -4.17 -12.70
CA THR A 30 0.53 -3.22 -13.37
C THR A 30 -0.08 -1.81 -13.38
N PRO A 31 0.74 -0.75 -13.40
CA PRO A 31 0.24 0.62 -13.52
C PRO A 31 -0.47 0.89 -14.87
N PHE A 32 -0.23 0.06 -15.88
CA PHE A 32 -0.85 0.19 -17.22
C PHE A 32 -2.26 -0.42 -17.28
N GLU A 33 -2.57 -1.35 -16.39
CA GLU A 33 -3.89 -1.96 -16.26
C GLU A 33 -4.41 -1.81 -14.81
N PRO A 34 -4.62 -0.56 -14.33
CA PRO A 34 -4.89 -0.30 -12.92
C PRO A 34 -6.22 -0.87 -12.42
N ASN A 35 -7.12 -1.30 -13.29
CA ASN A 35 -8.41 -1.89 -12.89
C ASN A 35 -8.28 -3.38 -12.51
N ILE A 36 -7.17 -4.03 -12.88
CA ILE A 36 -6.96 -5.44 -12.56
C ILE A 36 -6.60 -5.58 -11.08
N GLY A 37 -7.43 -6.31 -10.35
CA GLY A 37 -7.27 -6.59 -8.93
C GLY A 37 -7.67 -5.42 -8.05
N GLU A 38 -8.40 -4.45 -8.59
CA GLU A 38 -8.88 -3.30 -7.83
C GLU A 38 -9.73 -3.74 -6.63
N ASN A 39 -10.68 -4.68 -6.82
CA ASN A 39 -11.53 -5.13 -5.73
C ASN A 39 -10.73 -5.91 -4.67
N THR A 40 -9.84 -6.80 -5.12
CA THR A 40 -8.93 -7.53 -4.22
C THR A 40 -8.09 -6.57 -3.40
N ARG A 41 -7.45 -5.58 -4.03
CA ARG A 41 -6.61 -4.58 -3.37
C ARG A 41 -7.41 -3.70 -2.41
N LYS A 42 -8.61 -3.29 -2.80
CA LYS A 42 -9.51 -2.54 -1.91
C LYS A 42 -9.83 -3.33 -0.64
N LEU A 43 -10.19 -4.61 -0.77
CA LEU A 43 -10.47 -5.46 0.39
C LEU A 43 -9.24 -5.64 1.28
N ILE A 44 -8.05 -5.82 0.69
CA ILE A 44 -6.79 -5.88 1.47
C ILE A 44 -6.54 -4.57 2.22
N LEU A 45 -6.77 -3.42 1.57
CA LEU A 45 -6.58 -2.10 2.18
C LEU A 45 -7.57 -1.88 3.33
N ASP A 46 -8.83 -2.25 3.14
CA ASP A 46 -9.87 -2.11 4.16
C ASP A 46 -9.54 -2.95 5.40
N GLU A 47 -9.05 -4.18 5.22
CA GLU A 47 -8.60 -5.03 6.33
C GLU A 47 -7.33 -4.50 7.00
N PHE A 48 -6.40 -3.95 6.21
CA PHE A 48 -5.23 -3.28 6.77
C PHE A 48 -5.64 -2.10 7.65
N ILE A 49 -6.48 -1.19 7.14
CA ILE A 49 -7.02 -0.05 7.89
C ILE A 49 -7.73 -0.51 9.17
N ARG A 50 -8.58 -1.55 9.09
CA ARG A 50 -9.22 -2.12 10.30
C ARG A 50 -8.20 -2.61 11.33
N SER A 51 -7.08 -3.17 10.90
CA SER A 51 -6.03 -3.66 11.80
C SER A 51 -5.20 -2.55 12.46
N ILE A 52 -5.08 -1.38 11.83
CA ILE A 52 -4.23 -0.28 12.32
C ILE A 52 -5.02 0.94 12.85
N GLY A 53 -6.33 1.02 12.61
CA GLY A 53 -7.18 2.17 12.93
C GLY A 53 -7.09 3.31 11.90
N ASP A 54 -7.70 4.45 12.21
CA ASP A 54 -7.94 5.60 11.33
C ASP A 54 -6.97 6.79 11.52
N GLU A 55 -5.88 6.58 12.27
CA GLU A 55 -4.90 7.62 12.56
C GLU A 55 -3.79 7.75 11.52
N PHE A 56 -4.17 8.09 10.28
CA PHE A 56 -3.23 8.31 9.17
C PHE A 56 -3.58 9.53 8.34
N TYR A 57 -2.58 10.04 7.62
CA TYR A 57 -2.74 11.06 6.58
C TYR A 57 -2.94 10.42 5.20
N VAL A 58 -2.28 9.29 4.97
CA VAL A 58 -2.38 8.53 3.70
C VAL A 58 -2.42 7.05 4.05
N CYS A 59 -3.39 6.34 3.49
CA CYS A 59 -3.43 4.88 3.46
C CYS A 59 -4.11 4.44 2.17
N GLU A 60 -3.32 4.04 1.18
CA GLU A 60 -3.81 3.70 -0.15
C GLU A 60 -2.94 2.61 -0.78
N PHE A 61 -3.49 1.92 -1.78
CA PHE A 61 -2.65 1.17 -2.71
C PHE A 61 -2.00 2.13 -3.69
N GLY A 62 -0.72 1.92 -3.93
CA GLY A 62 0.00 2.71 -4.91
C GLY A 62 1.24 2.01 -5.42
N TYR A 63 1.74 2.56 -6.53
CA TYR A 63 3.02 2.16 -7.09
C TYR A 63 4.13 3.03 -6.52
N PHE A 64 5.29 2.42 -6.31
CA PHE A 64 6.54 3.09 -5.99
C PHE A 64 7.66 2.49 -6.86
N SER A 65 8.91 2.86 -6.57
CA SER A 65 10.12 2.57 -7.37
C SER A 65 10.05 1.27 -8.16
N HIS A 66 10.37 1.34 -9.46
CA HIS A 66 10.33 0.22 -10.42
C HIS A 66 8.98 -0.49 -10.55
N TYR A 67 7.87 0.25 -10.45
CA TYR A 67 6.50 -0.26 -10.57
C TYR A 67 6.11 -1.29 -9.51
N VAL A 68 6.83 -1.33 -8.38
CA VAL A 68 6.44 -2.17 -7.25
C VAL A 68 5.16 -1.61 -6.67
N ILE A 69 4.13 -2.45 -6.63
CA ILE A 69 2.84 -2.13 -6.01
C ILE A 69 2.84 -2.52 -4.53
N GLY A 70 2.19 -1.71 -3.71
CA GLY A 70 1.97 -2.03 -2.30
C GLY A 70 1.10 -0.98 -1.60
N ILE A 71 1.09 -1.03 -0.27
CA ILE A 71 0.36 -0.06 0.55
C ILE A 71 1.27 1.12 0.87
N LYS A 72 0.89 2.32 0.45
CA LYS A 72 1.48 3.57 0.92
C LYS A 72 0.78 3.99 2.20
N TYR A 73 1.55 4.17 3.27
CA TYR A 73 1.00 4.49 4.59
C TYR A 73 1.79 5.59 5.29
N ILE A 74 1.12 6.66 5.70
CA ILE A 74 1.69 7.76 6.47
C ILE A 74 0.87 7.92 7.76
N PRO A 75 1.36 7.46 8.92
CA PRO A 75 0.67 7.64 10.18
C PRO A 75 0.68 9.11 10.62
N LYS A 76 -0.33 9.53 11.38
CA LYS A 76 -0.31 10.82 12.09
C LYS A 76 0.82 10.85 13.14
N ASP A 77 0.96 9.77 13.90
CA ASP A 77 2.15 9.54 14.74
C ASP A 77 3.25 8.78 13.98
N SER A 78 4.32 9.47 13.63
CA SER A 78 5.48 8.87 12.95
C SER A 78 6.15 7.73 13.74
N LYS A 79 5.99 7.67 15.07
CA LYS A 79 6.53 6.61 15.93
C LYS A 79 5.70 5.32 15.90
N LYS A 80 4.45 5.38 15.43
CA LYS A 80 3.57 4.21 15.32
C LYS A 80 4.26 3.10 14.53
N LYS A 81 4.48 1.96 15.19
CA LYS A 81 5.06 0.77 14.56
C LYS A 81 3.99 0.07 13.75
N ILE A 82 4.34 -0.32 12.53
CA ILE A 82 3.52 -1.14 11.66
C ILE A 82 4.41 -2.20 11.01
N PRO A 83 3.85 -3.35 10.60
CA PRO A 83 4.62 -4.35 9.89
C PRO A 83 5.13 -3.82 8.55
N ASN A 84 6.14 -4.49 7.99
CA ASN A 84 6.68 -4.14 6.67
C ASN A 84 5.92 -4.80 5.52
N ASP A 85 5.07 -5.77 5.86
CA ASP A 85 4.27 -6.57 4.96
C ASP A 85 2.91 -6.80 5.61
N PHE A 86 1.87 -6.89 4.79
CA PHE A 86 0.54 -7.29 5.20
C PHE A 86 0.02 -8.33 4.23
N HIS A 87 0.05 -9.60 4.64
CA HIS A 87 -0.40 -10.75 3.85
C HIS A 87 0.22 -10.82 2.45
N GLY A 88 1.53 -10.60 2.36
CA GLY A 88 2.30 -10.63 1.11
C GLY A 88 2.26 -9.33 0.32
N ILE A 89 1.66 -8.27 0.87
CA ILE A 89 1.71 -6.91 0.32
C ILE A 89 2.70 -6.08 1.12
N ILE A 90 3.73 -5.57 0.45
CA ILE A 90 4.69 -4.68 1.08
C ILE A 90 4.03 -3.36 1.52
N ILE A 91 4.44 -2.88 2.69
CA ILE A 91 4.02 -1.60 3.22
C ILE A 91 5.16 -0.60 3.10
N ASN A 92 4.98 0.37 2.20
CA ASN A 92 5.86 1.51 2.06
C ASN A 92 5.44 2.58 3.08
N LYS A 93 5.95 2.45 4.30
CA LYS A 93 5.72 3.43 5.37
C LYS A 93 6.45 4.74 5.06
N GLY A 94 5.73 5.85 5.11
CA GLY A 94 6.27 7.20 5.13
C GLY A 94 6.51 7.68 6.57
N LYS A 95 7.65 8.32 6.80
CA LYS A 95 7.97 9.03 8.05
C LYS A 95 7.89 10.53 7.78
N ILE A 96 7.14 11.27 8.60
CA ILE A 96 7.10 12.73 8.52
C ILE A 96 8.46 13.26 8.98
N ILE A 97 9.15 13.96 8.09
CA ILE A 97 10.46 14.58 8.35
C ILE A 97 10.24 16.02 8.81
N GLU A 98 9.31 16.71 8.18
CA GLU A 98 9.09 18.14 8.36
C GLU A 98 7.64 18.48 7.99
N GLN A 99 7.00 19.36 8.75
CA GLN A 99 5.70 19.92 8.44
C GLN A 99 5.88 21.34 7.92
N MET A 100 5.47 21.58 6.67
CA MET A 100 5.63 22.84 5.97
C MET A 100 4.28 23.56 5.92
N GLY A 101 3.97 24.32 6.96
CA GLY A 101 2.66 24.95 7.12
C GLY A 101 1.57 23.95 7.52
N ASN A 102 0.31 24.28 7.23
CA ASN A 102 -0.83 23.52 7.75
C ASN A 102 -1.16 22.26 6.96
N ASP A 103 -0.85 22.23 5.66
CA ASP A 103 -1.41 21.23 4.73
C ASP A 103 -0.35 20.52 3.89
N ILE A 104 0.94 20.77 4.14
CA ILE A 104 2.03 20.12 3.40
C ILE A 104 2.98 19.46 4.39
N ILE A 105 3.26 18.18 4.16
CA ILE A 105 4.26 17.42 4.90
C ILE A 105 5.35 16.92 3.96
N LYS A 106 6.58 16.93 4.44
CA LYS A 106 7.71 16.29 3.79
C LYS A 106 7.88 14.90 4.38
N VAL A 107 7.76 13.89 3.53
CA VAL A 107 7.76 12.48 3.94
C VAL A 107 8.99 11.79 3.40
N GLY A 108 9.67 11.04 4.26
CA GLY A 108 10.67 10.06 3.86
C GLY A 108 10.02 8.69 3.73
N TRP A 109 9.94 8.18 2.50
CA TRP A 109 9.43 6.85 2.20
C TRP A 109 10.51 5.80 2.42
N ARG A 110 10.10 4.61 2.87
CA ARG A 110 11.00 3.46 2.99
C ARG A 110 11.59 3.05 1.65
N HIS A 111 10.82 3.12 0.56
CA HIS A 111 11.21 2.59 -0.76
C HIS A 111 11.25 3.65 -1.88
N SER A 112 11.12 4.95 -1.57
CA SER A 112 10.90 5.98 -2.62
C SER A 112 11.53 7.35 -2.35
N GLY A 113 12.54 7.40 -1.46
CA GLY A 113 13.22 8.65 -1.16
C GLY A 113 12.35 9.63 -0.37
N LYS A 114 12.33 10.91 -0.77
CA LYS A 114 11.59 11.97 -0.07
C LYS A 114 10.59 12.62 -1.02
N GLU A 115 9.41 12.94 -0.52
CA GLU A 115 8.32 13.53 -1.29
C GLU A 115 7.59 14.59 -0.46
N LEU A 116 7.05 15.61 -1.12
CA LEU A 116 6.14 16.58 -0.52
C LEU A 116 4.71 16.14 -0.79
N ILE A 117 3.91 16.01 0.26
CA ILE A 117 2.54 15.51 0.19
C ILE A 117 1.61 16.56 0.76
N LYS A 118 0.59 16.91 -0.02
CA LYS A 118 -0.52 17.73 0.45
C LYS A 118 -1.48 16.84 1.23
N ILE A 119 -1.67 17.14 2.51
CA ILE A 119 -2.64 16.45 3.35
C ILE A 119 -3.97 17.21 3.31
N ILE A 120 -5.06 16.47 3.13
CA ILE A 120 -6.41 17.01 3.26
C ILE A 120 -6.84 16.71 4.70
N LYS A 121 -7.21 17.76 5.45
CA LYS A 121 -7.72 17.62 6.81
C LYS A 121 -9.12 17.02 6.83
#